data_AF-A2WWC8-F1
#
_entry.id   AF-A2WWC8-F1
#
_cell.length_a   1.000
_cell.length_b   1.000
_cell.length_c   1.000
_cell.angle_alpha   90.00
_cell.angle_beta   90.00
_cell.angle_gamma   90.00
#
_symmetry.space_group_name_H-M   'P 1'
#
loop_
_entity.id
_entity.type
_entity.pdbx_description
1 polymer ?
#
loop_
_entity_poly.entity_id
_entity_poly.type
_entity_poly.pdbx_seq_one_letter_code
_entity_poly.pdbx_strand_id
1 'polypeptide(L)'
;MDGNFGSEERILWPASVLAGIAMCAAVYDITQKVSSHCFKGYDNLSPMKKVEWNNRGFSTFHALVAAVVSFYLVVISDLFHSNIIIDRNSWLSDAMFGVSIGYFLTDLVMILWYFPSLGGKEYLLHHGLSMYAICLALLSGKAHMYILMVLFTEATTPFVNLRWYLEVAGKKTHNLYLYNGLALFVGWLVARVILFIYFFTHMYFHFDQVKSIFPLGFYSILTVPPALAVMNLFWFWKIFKGMLKTLSKRRQQSENGKAE
;
A
#
# COMPACT_ATOMS: atom_id res chain seq x y z
N MET A 1 -18.02 -23.16 -5.34
CA MET A 1 -16.81 -23.23 -4.50
C MET A 1 -17.06 -24.36 -3.53
N ASP A 2 -16.55 -25.55 -3.86
CA ASP A 2 -16.58 -26.67 -2.92
C ASP A 2 -15.47 -26.41 -1.91
N GLY A 3 -15.85 -25.90 -0.73
CA GLY A 3 -14.95 -25.35 0.30
C GLY A 3 -14.12 -26.39 1.06
N ASN A 4 -13.55 -27.38 0.38
CA ASN A 4 -12.63 -28.34 0.98
C ASN A 4 -11.19 -27.79 0.92
N PHE A 5 -10.93 -26.74 1.72
CA PHE A 5 -9.58 -26.25 1.96
C PHE A 5 -8.75 -27.31 2.69
N GLY A 6 -7.49 -27.43 2.29
CA GLY A 6 -6.50 -28.33 2.90
C GLY A 6 -6.27 -28.01 4.38
N SER A 7 -5.75 -28.99 5.13
CA SER A 7 -5.43 -28.80 6.56
C SER A 7 -4.42 -27.66 6.79
N GLU A 8 -3.48 -27.46 5.86
CA GLU A 8 -2.49 -26.39 5.94
C GLU A 8 -3.11 -25.00 5.76
N GLU A 9 -3.99 -24.81 4.78
CA GLU A 9 -4.67 -23.52 4.51
C GLU A 9 -5.53 -23.08 5.70
N ARG A 10 -6.22 -24.04 6.34
CA ARG A 10 -7.05 -23.80 7.53
C ARG A 10 -6.27 -23.26 8.72
N ILE A 11 -4.96 -23.52 8.77
CA ILE A 11 -4.07 -23.03 9.84
C ILE A 11 -3.33 -21.78 9.37
N LEU A 12 -2.78 -21.80 8.16
CA LEU A 12 -1.93 -20.75 7.62
C LEU A 12 -2.67 -19.42 7.51
N TRP A 13 -3.87 -19.41 6.93
CA TRP A 13 -4.56 -18.14 6.66
C TRP A 13 -4.97 -17.44 7.95
N PRO A 14 -5.63 -18.08 8.93
CA PRO A 14 -5.94 -17.43 10.21
C PRO A 14 -4.69 -17.02 10.97
N ALA A 15 -3.65 -17.86 11.01
CA ALA A 15 -2.39 -17.54 11.68
C ALA A 15 -1.72 -16.31 11.05
N SER A 16 -1.74 -16.20 9.72
CA SER A 16 -1.16 -15.06 8.99
C SER A 16 -1.95 -13.78 9.23
N VAL A 17 -3.28 -13.84 9.27
CA VAL A 17 -4.14 -12.70 9.63
C VAL A 17 -3.84 -12.23 11.06
N LEU A 18 -3.76 -13.15 12.02
CA LEU A 18 -3.39 -12.84 13.40
C LEU A 18 -1.98 -12.26 13.49
N ALA A 19 -1.03 -12.76 12.70
CA ALA A 19 0.32 -12.22 12.62
C ALA A 19 0.32 -10.78 12.08
N GLY A 20 -0.52 -10.47 11.09
CA GLY A 20 -0.71 -9.09 10.59
C GLY A 20 -1.25 -8.14 11.67
N ILE A 21 -2.24 -8.58 12.44
CA ILE A 21 -2.81 -7.80 13.56
C ILE A 21 -1.77 -7.60 14.67
N ALA A 22 -1.08 -8.67 15.06
CA ALA A 22 -0.03 -8.63 16.08
C ALA A 22 1.14 -7.73 15.66
N MET A 23 1.53 -7.78 14.38
CA MET A 23 2.51 -6.87 13.80
C MET A 23 2.06 -5.42 13.94
N CYS A 24 0.81 -5.10 13.62
CA CYS A 24 0.30 -3.73 13.74
C CYS A 24 0.40 -3.22 15.19
N ALA A 25 -0.04 -4.03 16.16
CA ALA A 25 0.05 -3.67 17.58
C ALA A 25 1.50 -3.49 18.03
N ALA A 26 2.39 -4.43 17.71
CA ALA A 26 3.79 -4.37 18.10
C ALA A 26 4.51 -3.15 17.49
N VAL A 27 4.33 -2.91 16.19
CA VAL A 27 4.97 -1.78 15.50
C VAL A 27 4.37 -0.45 15.95
N TYR A 28 3.08 -0.38 16.28
CA TYR A 28 2.47 0.81 16.87
C TYR A 28 3.17 1.18 18.19
N ASP A 29 3.31 0.22 19.11
CA ASP A 29 3.96 0.42 20.41
C ASP A 29 5.44 0.76 20.28
N ILE A 30 6.16 0.08 19.39
CA ILE A 30 7.56 0.38 19.09
C ILE A 30 7.68 1.79 18.53
N THR A 31 6.83 2.16 17.57
CA THR A 31 6.83 3.50 16.97
C THR A 31 6.58 4.56 18.03
N GLN A 32 5.62 4.35 18.94
CA GLN A 32 5.35 5.26 20.04
C GLN A 32 6.57 5.41 20.96
N LYS A 33 7.17 4.30 21.41
CA LYS A 33 8.34 4.30 22.31
C LYS A 33 9.54 4.96 21.66
N VAL A 34 9.90 4.57 20.43
CA VAL A 34 11.03 5.17 19.71
C VAL A 34 10.76 6.65 19.45
N SER A 35 9.52 7.02 19.11
CA SER A 35 9.19 8.41 18.80
C SER A 35 9.30 9.33 20.02
N SER A 36 8.82 8.91 21.19
CA SER A 36 8.95 9.72 22.42
C SER A 36 10.41 9.91 22.85
N HIS A 37 11.28 8.91 22.63
CA HIS A 37 12.69 9.02 23.03
C HIS A 37 13.54 9.76 22.00
N CYS A 38 13.31 9.56 20.70
CA CYS A 38 14.17 10.08 19.64
C CYS A 38 13.67 11.41 19.03
N PHE A 39 12.39 11.74 19.16
CA PHE A 39 11.80 12.91 18.50
C PHE A 39 11.12 13.83 19.53
N LYS A 40 11.85 14.83 20.02
CA LYS A 40 11.33 15.83 20.99
C LYS A 40 10.01 16.50 20.58
N GLY A 41 9.73 16.58 19.27
CA GLY A 41 8.48 17.13 18.76
C GLY A 41 7.26 16.23 18.95
N TYR A 42 7.47 14.91 19.12
CA TYR A 42 6.40 13.91 19.24
C TYR A 42 5.56 14.15 20.50
N ASP A 43 6.20 14.39 21.65
CA ASP A 43 5.47 14.54 22.92
C ASP A 43 4.57 15.77 22.95
N ASN A 44 4.91 16.80 22.16
CA ASN A 44 4.14 18.03 22.00
C ASN A 44 3.00 17.92 20.97
N LEU A 45 2.87 16.77 20.28
CA LEU A 45 1.76 16.56 19.35
C LEU A 45 0.43 16.41 20.08
N SER A 46 -0.65 16.86 19.45
CA SER A 46 -2.00 16.58 19.93
C SER A 46 -2.25 15.07 19.98
N PRO A 47 -3.16 14.59 20.86
CA PRO A 47 -3.46 13.17 20.98
C PRO A 47 -3.78 12.51 19.63
N MET A 48 -4.59 13.18 18.80
CA MET A 48 -4.95 12.68 17.47
C MET A 48 -3.73 12.58 16.53
N LYS A 49 -2.81 13.56 16.56
CA LYS A 49 -1.59 13.49 15.75
C LYS A 49 -0.65 12.38 16.22
N LYS A 50 -0.63 12.05 17.51
CA LYS A 50 0.13 10.89 18.02
C LYS A 50 -0.45 9.57 17.49
N VAL A 51 -1.78 9.44 17.45
CA VAL A 51 -2.45 8.29 16.85
C VAL A 51 -2.09 8.16 15.37
N GLU A 52 -2.23 9.23 14.58
CA GLU A 52 -1.86 9.20 13.16
C GLU A 52 -0.35 8.92 12.97
N TRP A 53 0.50 9.50 13.80
CA TRP A 53 1.94 9.28 13.77
C TRP A 53 2.30 7.80 13.97
N ASN A 54 1.72 7.14 14.97
CA ASN A 54 2.00 5.75 15.28
C ASN A 54 1.37 4.79 14.26
N ASN A 55 0.18 5.12 13.76
CA ASN A 55 -0.49 4.39 12.69
C ASN A 55 0.34 4.36 11.39
N ARG A 56 0.96 5.49 11.05
CA ARG A 56 1.92 5.57 9.94
C ARG A 56 3.16 4.69 10.13
N GLY A 57 3.48 4.32 11.37
CA GLY A 57 4.58 3.41 11.68
C GLY A 57 4.32 2.01 11.16
N PHE A 58 3.20 1.40 11.55
CA PHE A 58 2.88 0.03 11.12
C PHE A 58 2.51 -0.05 9.63
N SER A 59 1.88 0.98 9.05
CA SER A 59 1.64 1.01 7.60
C SER A 59 2.94 1.10 6.80
N THR A 60 3.95 1.83 7.29
CA THR A 60 5.29 1.83 6.68
C THR A 60 5.92 0.45 6.74
N PHE A 61 5.82 -0.24 7.88
CA PHE A 61 6.38 -1.57 8.04
C PHE A 61 5.71 -2.60 7.11
N HIS A 62 4.38 -2.66 7.11
CA HIS A 62 3.63 -3.54 6.20
C HIS A 62 4.00 -3.26 4.75
N ALA A 63 4.01 -2.00 4.34
CA ALA A 63 4.31 -1.59 2.98
C ALA A 63 5.69 -2.09 2.49
N LEU A 64 6.71 -2.01 3.34
CA LEU A 64 8.05 -2.52 3.02
C LEU A 64 8.05 -4.04 2.85
N VAL A 65 7.41 -4.78 3.78
CA VAL A 65 7.32 -6.24 3.72
C VAL A 65 6.54 -6.68 2.48
N ALA A 66 5.36 -6.08 2.25
CA ALA A 66 4.50 -6.38 1.11
C ALA A 66 5.21 -6.09 -0.23
N ALA A 67 5.94 -4.97 -0.33
CA ALA A 67 6.70 -4.64 -1.53
C ALA A 67 7.84 -5.64 -1.78
N VAL A 68 8.62 -5.99 -0.76
CA VAL A 68 9.75 -6.94 -0.91
C VAL A 68 9.25 -8.33 -1.30
N VAL A 69 8.24 -8.85 -0.60
CA VAL A 69 7.68 -10.18 -0.90
C VAL A 69 7.03 -10.20 -2.28
N SER A 70 6.28 -9.17 -2.65
CA SER A 70 5.65 -9.08 -3.96
C SER A 70 6.67 -9.00 -5.09
N PHE A 71 7.72 -8.19 -4.93
CA PHE A 71 8.80 -8.09 -5.91
C PHE A 71 9.52 -9.43 -6.06
N TYR A 72 9.87 -10.09 -4.96
CA TYR A 72 10.49 -11.40 -4.99
C TYR A 72 9.63 -12.42 -5.74
N LEU A 73 8.34 -12.54 -5.40
CA LEU A 73 7.46 -13.53 -6.00
C LEU A 73 7.17 -13.26 -7.47
N VAL A 74 6.96 -12.00 -7.86
CA VAL A 74 6.58 -11.63 -9.24
C VAL A 74 7.77 -11.54 -10.19
N VAL A 75 8.95 -11.14 -9.70
CA VAL A 75 10.10 -10.79 -10.56
C VAL A 75 11.27 -11.76 -10.42
N ILE A 76 11.53 -12.27 -9.21
CA ILE A 76 12.72 -13.07 -8.93
C ILE A 76 12.42 -14.57 -8.95
N SER A 77 11.28 -14.97 -8.36
CA SER A 77 10.93 -16.38 -8.21
C SER A 77 10.36 -16.97 -9.49
N ASP A 78 10.47 -18.30 -9.64
CA ASP A 78 9.90 -19.02 -10.79
C ASP A 78 8.37 -19.20 -10.73
N LEU A 79 7.69 -18.66 -9.71
CA LEU A 79 6.28 -18.93 -9.43
C LEU A 79 5.36 -18.61 -10.63
N PHE A 80 5.66 -17.53 -11.37
CA PHE A 80 4.83 -17.06 -12.48
C PHE A 80 5.52 -17.17 -13.86
N HIS A 81 6.63 -17.92 -13.98
CA HIS A 81 7.31 -18.13 -15.26
C HIS A 81 6.60 -19.13 -16.20
N SER A 82 5.60 -19.86 -15.71
CA SER A 82 4.84 -20.84 -16.50
C SER A 82 3.76 -20.20 -17.36
N ASN A 83 3.34 -20.88 -18.43
CA ASN A 83 2.27 -20.40 -19.33
C ASN A 83 0.91 -20.23 -18.65
N ILE A 84 0.64 -20.92 -17.53
CA ILE A 84 -0.62 -20.80 -16.76
C ILE A 84 -0.30 -20.05 -15.47
N ILE A 85 -0.63 -18.76 -15.45
CA ILE A 85 -0.29 -17.81 -14.38
C ILE A 85 -1.45 -17.67 -13.41
N ILE A 86 -2.70 -17.74 -13.92
CA ILE A 86 -3.88 -17.40 -13.13
C ILE A 86 -4.15 -18.39 -11.97
N ASP A 87 -3.65 -19.62 -12.09
CA ASP A 87 -3.86 -20.71 -11.14
C ASP A 87 -2.62 -20.98 -10.26
N ARG A 88 -1.68 -20.03 -10.21
CA ARG A 88 -0.45 -20.15 -9.42
C ARG A 88 -0.56 -19.39 -8.12
N ASN A 89 -0.22 -20.08 -7.04
CA ASN A 89 -0.03 -19.54 -5.70
C ASN A 89 1.14 -20.25 -5.02
N SER A 90 1.53 -19.74 -3.86
CA SER A 90 2.54 -20.35 -3.00
C SER A 90 2.18 -20.09 -1.54
N TRP A 91 2.72 -20.91 -0.64
CA TRP A 91 2.63 -20.66 0.79
C TRP A 91 3.01 -19.22 1.18
N LEU A 92 4.04 -18.66 0.54
CA LEU A 92 4.49 -17.30 0.83
C LEU A 92 3.50 -16.23 0.34
N SER A 93 2.88 -16.42 -0.84
CA SER A 93 1.82 -15.50 -1.29
C SER A 93 0.61 -15.55 -0.37
N ASP A 94 0.22 -16.74 0.08
CA ASP A 94 -0.91 -16.94 0.98
C ASP A 94 -0.66 -16.26 2.33
N ALA A 95 0.54 -16.48 2.89
CA ALA A 95 0.95 -15.84 4.13
C ALA A 95 0.95 -14.30 4.00
N MET A 96 1.49 -13.77 2.89
CA MET A 96 1.51 -12.32 2.65
C MET A 96 0.10 -11.73 2.49
N PHE A 97 -0.82 -12.47 1.86
CA PHE A 97 -2.21 -12.06 1.73
C PHE A 97 -2.93 -12.06 3.08
N GLY A 98 -2.74 -13.10 3.89
CA GLY A 98 -3.25 -13.15 5.25
C GLY A 98 -2.74 -12.00 6.12
N VAL A 99 -1.42 -11.78 6.14
CA VAL A 99 -0.79 -10.65 6.85
C VAL A 99 -1.36 -9.31 6.36
N SER A 100 -1.58 -9.15 5.05
CA SER A 100 -2.15 -7.94 4.48
C SER A 100 -3.62 -7.73 4.87
N ILE A 101 -4.43 -8.78 4.94
CA ILE A 101 -5.80 -8.70 5.47
C ILE A 101 -5.77 -8.24 6.93
N GLY A 102 -4.90 -8.84 7.76
CA GLY A 102 -4.75 -8.44 9.17
C GLY A 102 -4.40 -6.96 9.30
N TYR A 103 -3.43 -6.48 8.51
CA TYR A 103 -3.05 -5.08 8.44
C TYR A 103 -4.20 -4.16 7.99
N PHE A 104 -4.81 -4.43 6.83
CA PHE A 104 -5.89 -3.59 6.29
C PHE A 104 -7.11 -3.57 7.22
N LEU A 105 -7.39 -4.67 7.92
CA LEU A 105 -8.46 -4.73 8.92
C LEU A 105 -8.13 -3.85 10.12
N THR A 106 -6.93 -3.96 10.69
CA THR A 106 -6.51 -3.11 11.81
C THR A 106 -6.55 -1.63 11.43
N ASP A 107 -6.01 -1.27 10.26
CA ASP A 107 -6.00 0.12 9.81
C ASP A 107 -7.42 0.65 9.54
N LEU A 108 -8.27 -0.16 8.90
CA LEU A 108 -9.67 0.21 8.67
C LEU A 108 -10.43 0.43 9.97
N VAL A 109 -10.25 -0.42 10.98
CA VAL A 109 -10.88 -0.24 12.29
C VAL A 109 -10.44 1.08 12.92
N MET A 110 -9.14 1.42 12.85
CA MET A 110 -8.66 2.70 13.35
C MET A 110 -9.24 3.89 12.58
N ILE A 111 -9.28 3.82 11.24
CA ILE A 111 -9.87 4.86 10.38
C ILE A 111 -11.34 5.08 10.75
N LEU A 112 -12.12 4.00 10.93
CA LEU A 112 -13.53 4.09 11.32
C LEU A 112 -13.70 4.66 12.73
N TRP A 113 -12.89 4.23 13.68
CA TRP A 113 -12.96 4.69 15.07
C TRP A 113 -12.69 6.19 15.21
N TYR A 114 -11.76 6.70 14.39
CA TYR A 114 -11.36 8.11 14.39
C TYR A 114 -11.89 8.89 13.20
N PHE A 115 -12.92 8.38 12.49
CA PHE A 115 -13.47 9.05 11.31
C PHE A 115 -14.14 10.38 11.68
N PRO A 116 -13.96 11.47 10.91
CA PRO A 116 -13.14 11.63 9.70
C PRO A 116 -11.73 12.20 9.96
N SER A 117 -11.24 12.13 11.20
CA SER A 117 -9.95 12.71 11.59
C SER A 117 -8.76 11.88 11.12
N LEU A 118 -8.89 10.56 11.11
CA LEU A 118 -7.87 9.63 10.61
C LEU A 118 -8.31 9.08 9.25
N GLY A 119 -7.81 9.68 8.17
CA GLY A 119 -8.13 9.28 6.79
C GLY A 119 -9.42 9.91 6.24
N GLY A 120 -9.90 9.37 5.12
CA GLY A 120 -11.01 9.90 4.34
C GLY A 120 -11.79 8.79 3.62
N LYS A 121 -12.89 9.14 2.95
CA LYS A 121 -13.77 8.16 2.26
C LYS A 121 -13.01 7.33 1.22
N GLU A 122 -12.02 7.93 0.59
CA GLU A 122 -11.15 7.28 -0.38
C GLU A 122 -10.27 6.19 0.26
N TYR A 123 -9.88 6.34 1.53
CA TYR A 123 -9.16 5.31 2.26
C TYR A 123 -10.09 4.15 2.62
N LEU A 124 -11.34 4.43 3.02
CA LEU A 124 -12.35 3.38 3.26
C LEU A 124 -12.58 2.55 1.99
N LEU A 125 -12.75 3.21 0.85
CA LEU A 125 -12.92 2.53 -0.44
C LEU A 125 -11.69 1.71 -0.82
N HIS A 126 -10.49 2.28 -0.68
CA HIS A 126 -9.24 1.58 -0.96
C HIS A 126 -9.11 0.32 -0.10
N HIS A 127 -9.28 0.42 1.22
CA HIS A 127 -9.16 -0.70 2.15
C HIS A 127 -10.21 -1.78 1.88
N GLY A 128 -11.45 -1.38 1.63
CA GLY A 128 -12.54 -2.31 1.30
C GLY A 128 -12.26 -3.08 0.01
N LEU A 129 -11.87 -2.39 -1.06
CA LEU A 129 -11.52 -3.01 -2.34
C LEU A 129 -10.30 -3.94 -2.22
N SER A 130 -9.26 -3.51 -1.50
CA SER A 130 -8.05 -4.31 -1.28
C SER A 130 -8.37 -5.59 -0.52
N MET A 131 -9.07 -5.51 0.63
CA MET A 131 -9.44 -6.71 1.39
C MET A 131 -10.37 -7.63 0.61
N TYR A 132 -11.36 -7.07 -0.09
CA TYR A 132 -12.26 -7.85 -0.95
C TYR A 132 -11.47 -8.66 -2.00
N ALA A 133 -10.56 -8.01 -2.73
CA ALA A 133 -9.78 -8.66 -3.77
C ALA A 133 -8.80 -9.71 -3.21
N ILE A 134 -8.13 -9.41 -2.08
CA ILE A 134 -7.20 -10.34 -1.43
C ILE A 134 -7.94 -11.57 -0.88
N CYS A 135 -9.08 -11.39 -0.20
CA CYS A 135 -9.91 -12.48 0.28
C CYS A 135 -10.41 -13.36 -0.87
N LEU A 136 -10.84 -12.75 -1.97
CA LEU A 136 -11.31 -13.48 -3.13
C LEU A 136 -10.20 -14.31 -3.78
N ALA A 137 -8.98 -13.77 -3.86
CA ALA A 137 -7.81 -14.50 -4.35
C ALA A 137 -7.46 -15.68 -3.43
N LEU A 138 -7.36 -15.46 -2.10
CA LEU A 138 -7.10 -16.53 -1.13
C LEU A 138 -8.14 -17.65 -1.24
N LEU A 139 -9.43 -17.33 -1.16
CA LEU A 139 -10.51 -18.32 -1.17
C LEU A 139 -10.57 -19.12 -2.46
N SER A 140 -10.06 -18.58 -3.57
CA SER A 140 -10.08 -19.25 -4.87
C SER A 140 -8.75 -19.88 -5.27
N GLY A 141 -7.65 -19.50 -4.62
CA GLY A 141 -6.28 -19.83 -5.04
C GLY A 141 -5.88 -19.23 -6.40
N LYS A 142 -6.62 -18.24 -6.91
CA LYS A 142 -6.46 -17.68 -8.26
C LYS A 142 -6.03 -16.22 -8.24
N ALA A 143 -5.39 -15.79 -9.34
CA ALA A 143 -4.99 -14.40 -9.60
C ALA A 143 -3.97 -13.81 -8.60
N HIS A 144 -3.16 -14.64 -7.93
CA HIS A 144 -2.20 -14.17 -6.93
C HIS A 144 -1.18 -13.18 -7.52
N MET A 145 -0.68 -13.41 -8.74
CA MET A 145 0.23 -12.46 -9.42
C MET A 145 -0.34 -11.04 -9.47
N TYR A 146 -1.62 -10.90 -9.82
CA TYR A 146 -2.28 -9.61 -9.94
C TYR A 146 -2.46 -8.92 -8.58
N ILE A 147 -2.79 -9.67 -7.54
CA ILE A 147 -2.84 -9.13 -6.17
C ILE A 147 -1.44 -8.71 -5.70
N LEU A 148 -0.40 -9.51 -5.98
CA LEU A 148 0.99 -9.18 -5.63
C LEU A 148 1.47 -7.91 -6.36
N MET A 149 1.13 -7.73 -7.64
CA MET A 149 1.39 -6.47 -8.35
C MET A 149 0.73 -5.27 -7.66
N VAL A 150 -0.53 -5.42 -7.22
CA VAL A 150 -1.23 -4.35 -6.50
C VAL A 150 -0.61 -4.11 -5.12
N LEU A 151 -0.23 -5.16 -4.38
CA LEU A 151 0.48 -5.02 -3.09
C LEU A 151 1.86 -4.36 -3.26
N PHE A 152 2.57 -4.62 -4.36
CA PHE A 152 3.83 -3.93 -4.65
C PHE A 152 3.66 -2.42 -4.76
N THR A 153 2.46 -1.92 -5.08
CA THR A 153 2.20 -0.47 -5.12
C THR A 153 2.31 0.20 -3.75
N GLU A 154 2.27 -0.57 -2.66
CA GLU A 154 2.55 -0.08 -1.30
C GLU A 154 4.01 0.36 -1.13
N ALA A 155 4.92 0.02 -2.06
CA ALA A 155 6.29 0.55 -2.07
C ALA A 155 6.38 2.08 -2.01
N THR A 156 5.30 2.79 -2.40
CA THR A 156 5.23 4.26 -2.31
C THR A 156 4.86 4.79 -0.92
N THR A 157 4.22 3.97 -0.08
CA THR A 157 3.65 4.34 1.22
C THR A 157 4.71 4.86 2.22
N PRO A 158 5.92 4.29 2.31
CA PRO A 158 7.00 4.86 3.12
C PRO A 158 7.32 6.31 2.77
N PHE A 159 7.31 6.69 1.49
CA PHE A 159 7.57 8.07 1.07
C PHE A 159 6.41 9.01 1.43
N VAL A 160 5.15 8.53 1.34
CA VAL A 160 3.96 9.27 1.79
C VAL A 160 4.07 9.55 3.28
N ASN A 161 4.35 8.52 4.09
CA ASN A 161 4.47 8.61 5.54
C ASN A 161 5.65 9.50 5.96
N LEU A 162 6.83 9.34 5.35
CA LEU A 162 7.98 10.20 5.62
C LEU A 162 7.69 11.67 5.29
N ARG A 163 6.98 11.95 4.20
CA ARG A 163 6.59 13.32 3.83
C ARG A 163 5.72 13.94 4.92
N TRP A 164 4.75 13.18 5.42
CA TRP A 164 3.87 13.62 6.50
C TRP A 164 4.64 13.85 7.81
N TYR A 165 5.54 12.94 8.20
CA TYR A 165 6.37 13.10 9.40
C TYR A 165 7.20 14.38 9.34
N LEU A 166 7.82 14.66 8.20
CA LEU A 166 8.59 15.89 7.99
C LEU A 166 7.71 17.13 8.03
N GLU A 167 6.49 17.07 7.51
CA GLU A 167 5.53 18.16 7.61
C GLU A 167 5.12 18.45 9.05
N VAL A 168 4.77 17.42 9.81
CA VAL A 168 4.37 17.56 11.22
C VAL A 168 5.53 18.03 12.09
N ALA A 169 6.76 17.63 11.76
CA ALA A 169 7.97 18.11 12.41
C ALA A 169 8.39 19.54 11.98
N GLY A 170 7.62 20.24 11.14
CA GLY A 170 7.94 21.59 10.67
C GLY A 170 9.12 21.65 9.68
N LYS A 171 9.52 20.52 9.09
CA LYS A 171 10.71 20.38 8.24
C LYS A 171 10.42 20.52 6.74
N LYS A 172 9.36 21.25 6.35
CA LYS A 172 9.01 21.47 4.92
C LYS A 172 10.10 22.17 4.10
N THR A 173 10.95 22.97 4.75
CA THR A 173 12.05 23.70 4.11
C THR A 173 13.32 22.87 3.96
N HIS A 174 13.48 21.76 4.71
CA HIS A 174 14.66 20.89 4.60
C HIS A 174 14.75 20.19 3.24
N ASN A 175 15.97 19.96 2.76
CA ASN A 175 16.21 19.24 1.51
C ASN A 175 15.66 17.81 1.52
N LEU A 176 15.62 17.14 2.68
CA LEU A 176 15.01 15.82 2.82
C LEU A 176 13.52 15.81 2.42
N TYR A 177 12.77 16.86 2.73
CA TYR A 177 11.36 16.98 2.31
C TYR A 177 11.21 17.10 0.79
N LEU A 178 12.17 17.75 0.13
CA LEU A 178 12.22 17.86 -1.32
C LEU A 178 12.60 16.52 -1.97
N TYR A 179 13.71 15.91 -1.54
CA TYR A 179 14.17 14.63 -2.10
C TYR A 179 13.16 13.52 -1.89
N ASN A 180 12.54 13.43 -0.71
CA ASN A 180 11.45 12.50 -0.48
C ASN A 180 10.23 12.82 -1.35
N GLY A 181 9.92 14.10 -1.60
CA GLY A 181 8.87 14.50 -2.53
C GLY A 181 9.13 14.08 -3.98
N LEU A 182 10.38 14.17 -4.43
CA LEU A 182 10.80 13.70 -5.75
C LEU A 182 10.74 12.18 -5.84
N ALA A 183 11.27 11.48 -4.82
CA ALA A 183 11.19 10.02 -4.72
C ALA A 183 9.73 9.53 -4.72
N LEU A 184 8.85 10.20 -3.98
CA LEU A 184 7.41 9.91 -3.99
C LEU A 184 6.81 10.11 -5.38
N PHE A 185 7.14 11.20 -6.08
CA PHE A 185 6.62 11.46 -7.43
C PHE A 185 7.06 10.38 -8.43
N VAL A 186 8.36 10.08 -8.47
CA VAL A 186 8.92 9.04 -9.37
C VAL A 186 8.40 7.66 -9.01
N GLY A 187 8.40 7.32 -7.71
CA GLY A 187 7.88 6.06 -7.21
C GLY A 187 6.41 5.87 -7.55
N TRP A 188 5.58 6.92 -7.43
CA TRP A 188 4.17 6.85 -7.80
C TRP A 188 3.98 6.64 -9.30
N LEU A 189 4.75 7.34 -10.14
CA LEU A 189 4.70 7.13 -11.59
C LEU A 189 5.04 5.68 -11.95
N VAL A 190 6.13 5.14 -11.40
CA VAL A 190 6.59 3.78 -11.72
C VAL A 190 5.65 2.72 -11.13
N ALA A 191 5.47 2.72 -9.81
CA ALA A 191 4.78 1.64 -9.11
C ALA A 191 3.24 1.71 -9.21
N ARG A 192 2.64 2.88 -9.51
CA ARG A 192 1.17 3.05 -9.51
C ARG A 192 0.58 3.44 -10.86
N VAL A 193 1.36 4.02 -11.78
CA VAL A 193 0.88 4.36 -13.14
C VAL A 193 1.42 3.36 -14.15
N ILE A 194 2.75 3.26 -14.31
CA ILE A 194 3.38 2.36 -15.29
C ILE A 194 3.07 0.90 -14.96
N LEU A 195 3.13 0.50 -13.69
CA LEU A 195 2.77 -0.86 -13.29
C LEU A 195 1.31 -1.21 -13.61
N PHE A 196 0.36 -0.27 -13.47
CA PHE A 196 -1.03 -0.52 -13.84
C PHE A 196 -1.23 -0.61 -15.35
N ILE A 197 -0.47 0.17 -16.15
CA ILE A 197 -0.43 -0.01 -17.60
C ILE A 197 0.05 -1.43 -17.92
N TYR A 198 1.18 -1.85 -17.34
CA TYR A 198 1.69 -3.22 -17.50
C TYR A 198 0.68 -4.28 -17.05
N PHE A 199 0.04 -4.10 -15.89
CA PHE A 199 -1.00 -4.97 -15.37
C PHE A 199 -2.11 -5.20 -16.41
N PHE A 200 -2.66 -4.11 -16.96
CA PHE A 200 -3.76 -4.22 -17.93
C PHE A 200 -3.31 -4.80 -19.26
N THR A 201 -2.11 -4.46 -19.73
CA THR A 201 -1.52 -5.05 -20.94
C THR A 201 -1.28 -6.56 -20.75
N HIS A 202 -0.72 -6.97 -19.62
CA HIS A 202 -0.53 -8.38 -19.29
C HIS A 202 -1.87 -9.11 -19.20
N MET A 203 -2.86 -8.53 -18.53
CA MET A 203 -4.21 -9.08 -18.46
C MET A 203 -4.85 -9.26 -19.83
N TYR A 204 -4.64 -8.31 -20.75
CA TYR A 204 -5.13 -8.40 -22.13
C TYR A 204 -4.48 -9.53 -22.93
N PHE A 205 -3.15 -9.68 -22.84
CA PHE A 205 -2.45 -10.77 -23.53
C PHE A 205 -2.74 -12.15 -22.93
N HIS A 206 -3.09 -12.23 -21.65
CA HIS A 206 -3.47 -13.45 -20.94
C HIS A 206 -4.99 -13.58 -20.75
N PHE A 207 -5.79 -12.90 -21.58
CA PHE A 207 -7.23 -12.81 -21.36
C PHE A 207 -7.97 -14.15 -21.39
N ASP A 208 -7.45 -15.14 -22.13
CA ASP A 208 -8.00 -16.50 -22.12
C ASP A 208 -7.95 -17.15 -20.73
N GLN A 209 -6.88 -16.92 -19.96
CA GLN A 209 -6.77 -17.39 -18.57
C GLN A 209 -7.64 -16.56 -17.62
N VAL A 210 -7.83 -15.27 -17.91
CA VAL A 210 -8.71 -14.42 -17.11
C VAL A 210 -10.16 -14.87 -17.24
N LYS A 211 -10.59 -15.26 -18.45
CA LYS A 211 -11.92 -15.83 -18.72
C LYS A 211 -12.16 -17.17 -18.01
N SER A 212 -11.12 -17.94 -17.70
CA SER A 212 -11.24 -19.23 -17.01
C SER A 212 -11.35 -19.10 -15.49
N ILE A 213 -11.33 -17.89 -14.94
CA ILE A 213 -11.67 -17.65 -13.53
C ILE A 213 -13.17 -17.87 -13.33
N PHE A 214 -13.56 -18.22 -12.11
CA PHE A 214 -14.98 -18.25 -11.71
C PHE A 214 -15.65 -16.87 -11.90
N PRO A 215 -16.98 -16.80 -12.14
CA PRO A 215 -17.64 -15.57 -12.60
C PRO A 215 -17.39 -14.33 -11.73
N LEU A 216 -17.47 -14.47 -10.40
CA LEU A 216 -17.21 -13.36 -9.49
C LEU A 216 -15.76 -12.85 -9.59
N GLY A 217 -14.78 -13.73 -9.70
CA GLY A 217 -13.38 -13.37 -9.88
C GLY A 217 -13.13 -12.67 -11.22
N PHE A 218 -13.76 -13.14 -12.30
CA PHE A 218 -13.71 -12.51 -13.61
C PHE A 218 -14.25 -11.07 -13.59
N TYR A 219 -15.44 -10.83 -13.03
CA TYR A 219 -15.95 -9.45 -12.94
C TYR A 219 -15.15 -8.58 -11.98
N SER A 220 -14.60 -9.16 -10.90
CA SER A 220 -13.79 -8.43 -9.94
C SER A 220 -12.48 -7.93 -10.54
N ILE A 221 -11.77 -8.75 -11.32
CA ILE A 221 -10.51 -8.33 -11.95
C ILE A 221 -10.75 -7.28 -13.06
N LEU A 222 -11.95 -7.24 -13.64
CA LEU A 222 -12.34 -6.23 -14.62
C LEU A 222 -12.89 -4.93 -14.00
N THR A 223 -13.10 -4.87 -12.68
CA THR A 223 -13.72 -3.71 -12.01
C THR A 223 -12.86 -3.11 -10.90
N VAL A 224 -12.27 -3.95 -10.03
CA VAL A 224 -11.46 -3.50 -8.89
C VAL A 224 -10.15 -2.83 -9.31
N PRO A 225 -9.29 -3.45 -10.17
CA PRO A 225 -8.07 -2.80 -10.62
C PRO A 225 -8.32 -1.48 -11.38
N PRO A 226 -9.32 -1.37 -12.30
CA PRO A 226 -9.67 -0.08 -12.89
C PRO A 226 -10.07 0.99 -11.86
N ALA A 227 -10.85 0.64 -10.84
CA ALA A 227 -11.20 1.58 -9.77
C ALA A 227 -9.94 2.07 -9.02
N LEU A 228 -9.04 1.16 -8.67
CA LEU A 228 -7.76 1.49 -8.04
C LEU A 228 -6.87 2.34 -8.96
N ALA A 229 -6.86 2.08 -10.27
CA ALA A 229 -6.11 2.87 -11.25
C ALA A 229 -6.61 4.32 -11.30
N VAL A 230 -7.94 4.53 -11.32
CA VAL A 230 -8.55 5.87 -11.26
C VAL A 230 -8.14 6.60 -9.98
N MET A 231 -8.18 5.91 -8.84
CA MET A 231 -7.72 6.48 -7.57
C MET A 231 -6.23 6.84 -7.62
N ASN A 232 -5.39 5.98 -8.19
CA ASN A 232 -3.96 6.23 -8.35
C ASN A 232 -3.67 7.45 -9.23
N LEU A 233 -4.43 7.67 -10.31
CA LEU A 233 -4.32 8.86 -11.16
C LEU A 233 -4.76 10.12 -10.43
N PHE A 234 -5.85 10.06 -9.67
CA PHE A 234 -6.30 11.18 -8.83
C PHE A 234 -5.25 11.61 -7.81
N TRP A 235 -4.63 10.65 -7.12
CA TRP A 235 -3.55 10.93 -6.18
C TRP A 235 -2.27 11.40 -6.85
N PHE A 236 -1.92 10.83 -8.01
CA PHE A 236 -0.76 11.27 -8.79
C PHE A 236 -0.89 12.75 -9.18
N TRP A 237 -2.08 13.16 -9.60
CA TRP A 237 -2.38 14.56 -9.89
C TRP A 237 -2.19 15.47 -8.66
N LYS A 238 -2.61 15.04 -7.46
CA LYS A 238 -2.36 15.77 -6.21
C LYS A 238 -0.87 15.88 -5.90
N ILE A 239 -0.11 14.80 -6.06
CA ILE A 239 1.34 14.76 -5.83
C ILE A 239 2.06 15.69 -6.80
N PHE A 240 1.72 15.63 -8.09
CA PHE A 240 2.25 16.50 -9.12
C PHE A 240 2.03 17.98 -8.80
N LYS A 241 0.78 18.36 -8.46
CA LYS A 241 0.46 19.74 -8.04
C LYS A 241 1.24 20.16 -6.79
N GLY A 242 1.36 19.28 -5.80
CA GLY A 242 2.13 19.52 -4.58
C GLY A 242 3.63 19.75 -4.85
N MET A 243 4.20 19.00 -5.81
CA MET A 243 5.58 19.15 -6.25
C MET A 243 5.79 20.49 -6.97
N LEU A 244 4.93 20.84 -7.94
CA LEU A 244 5.00 22.13 -8.65
C LEU A 244 4.96 23.31 -7.67
N LYS A 245 4.07 23.26 -6.68
CA LYS A 245 3.98 24.30 -5.63
C LYS A 245 5.23 24.39 -4.75
N THR A 246 5.90 23.26 -4.50
CA THR A 246 7.14 23.23 -3.70
C THR A 246 8.30 23.85 -4.48
N LEU A 247 8.42 23.53 -5.78
CA LEU A 247 9.45 24.07 -6.66
C LEU A 247 9.27 25.56 -6.91
N SER A 248 8.05 26.02 -7.17
CA SER A 248 7.77 27.45 -7.42
C SER A 248 8.12 28.32 -6.21
N LYS A 249 7.78 27.90 -4.99
CA LYS A 249 8.14 28.62 -3.76
C LYS A 249 9.64 28.73 -3.55
N ARG A 250 10.41 27.67 -3.83
CA ARG A 250 11.88 27.71 -3.69
C ARG A 250 12.51 28.61 -4.74
N ARG A 251 11.99 28.62 -5.96
CA ARG A 251 12.45 29.54 -7.02
C ARG A 251 12.26 30.99 -6.59
N GLN A 252 11.08 31.35 -6.07
CA GLN A 252 10.81 32.69 -5.53
C GLN A 252 11.74 33.06 -4.38
N GLN A 253 12.00 32.15 -3.44
CA GLN A 253 12.96 32.39 -2.35
C GLN A 253 14.39 32.61 -2.85
N SER A 254 14.83 31.85 -3.86
CA SER A 254 16.15 32.02 -4.46
C SER A 254 16.27 33.29 -5.28
N GLU A 255 15.20 33.76 -5.93
CA GLU A 255 15.19 35.01 -6.68
C GLU A 255 15.20 36.21 -5.72
N ASN A 256 14.44 36.16 -4.63
CA ASN A 256 14.43 37.22 -3.62
C ASN A 256 15.74 37.31 -2.83
N GLY A 257 16.37 36.18 -2.48
CA GLY A 257 17.67 36.18 -1.80
C GLY A 257 18.88 36.56 -2.66
N LYS A 258 18.66 36.83 -3.96
CA LYS A 258 19.66 37.43 -4.87
C LYS A 258 19.45 38.93 -5.09
N ALA A 259 18.32 39.48 -4.62
CA ALA A 259 17.95 40.88 -4.76
C ALA A 259 18.23 41.71 -3.49
N GLU A 260 18.66 41.06 -2.41
CA GLU A 260 19.29 41.65 -1.21
C GLU A 260 20.82 41.54 -1.32
#